data_AF-A0A966ZD57-F1
#
_entry.id   AF-A0A966ZD57-F1
#
_cell.length_a   1.000
_cell.length_b   1.000
_cell.length_c   1.000
_cell.angle_alpha   90.00
_cell.angle_beta   90.00
_cell.angle_gamma   90.00
#
_symmetry.space_group_name_H-M   'P 1'
#
loop_
_entity.id
_entity.type
_entity.pdbx_description
1 polymer ?
#
loop_
_entity_poly.entity_id
_entity_poly.type
_entity_poly.pdbx_seq_one_letter_code
_entity_poly.pdbx_strand_id
1 'polypeptide(L)'
;MENPEYIPYPVQAVVDLTNDFSDEHFKFAIAQIRRNVARVLAEDNSSDQQIARVKILRYLDFQLTCADRWSTESADLMALILRRLIELRFYGKYVSESQTAAGRFLAEADTDSAEMYKLMKQAFPNEMPHHDLPEVQKRIKTAPSEGEEECLFKLCSKFLHPSALVMYDMNATIQSPAYSQMFATRIVY
;
A
#
# COMPACT_ATOMS: atom_id res chain seq x y z
N MET A 1 21.99 -27.09 -25.57
CA MET A 1 21.98 -25.96 -24.62
C MET A 1 20.54 -25.63 -24.37
N GLU A 2 20.08 -25.88 -23.15
CA GLU A 2 18.72 -25.58 -22.70
C GLU A 2 18.48 -24.08 -22.81
N ASN A 3 17.31 -23.72 -23.34
CA ASN A 3 16.86 -22.34 -23.39
C ASN A 3 16.63 -21.91 -21.93
N PRO A 4 17.24 -20.82 -21.42
CA PRO A 4 16.98 -20.39 -20.06
C PRO A 4 15.46 -20.19 -19.91
N GLU A 5 14.86 -20.80 -18.89
CA GLU A 5 13.44 -20.68 -18.60
C GLU A 5 13.08 -19.18 -18.58
N TYR A 6 12.13 -18.76 -19.41
CA TYR A 6 11.68 -17.38 -19.44
C TYR A 6 10.96 -17.07 -18.13
N ILE A 7 11.62 -16.32 -17.26
CA ILE A 7 11.04 -15.79 -16.03
C ILE A 7 10.41 -14.43 -16.37
N PRO A 8 9.10 -14.21 -16.15
CA PRO A 8 8.49 -12.90 -16.36
C PRO A 8 9.26 -11.82 -15.60
N TYR A 9 9.51 -10.67 -16.22
CA TYR A 9 10.33 -9.60 -15.62
C TYR A 9 9.93 -9.23 -14.17
N PRO A 10 8.65 -9.16 -13.77
CA PRO A 10 8.29 -8.92 -12.37
C PRO A 10 8.84 -9.98 -11.41
N VAL A 11 8.86 -11.25 -11.83
CA VAL A 11 9.42 -12.36 -11.05
C VAL A 11 10.95 -12.27 -11.02
N GLN A 12 11.58 -11.93 -12.14
CA GLN A 12 13.04 -11.77 -12.19
C GLN A 12 13.50 -10.61 -11.30
N ALA A 13 12.82 -9.47 -11.32
CA ALA A 13 13.16 -8.32 -10.48
C ALA A 13 13.09 -8.64 -8.98
N VAL A 14 12.09 -9.43 -8.56
CA VAL A 14 11.98 -9.93 -7.18
C VAL A 14 13.14 -10.88 -6.84
N VAL A 15 13.44 -11.83 -7.74
CA VAL A 15 14.52 -12.81 -7.55
C VAL A 15 15.87 -12.11 -7.45
N ASP A 16 16.15 -11.18 -8.35
CA ASP A 16 17.39 -10.39 -8.37
C ASP A 16 17.53 -9.57 -7.09
N LEU A 17 16.46 -8.89 -6.66
CA LEU A 17 16.47 -8.13 -5.40
C LEU A 17 16.61 -9.00 -4.15
N THR A 18 16.14 -10.24 -4.19
CA THR A 18 16.30 -11.19 -3.08
C THR A 18 17.74 -11.70 -3.00
N ASN A 19 18.36 -11.94 -4.15
CA ASN A 19 19.72 -12.50 -4.24
C ASN A 19 20.82 -11.44 -4.06
N ASP A 20 20.62 -10.24 -4.57
CA ASP A 20 21.59 -9.15 -4.57
C ASP A 20 20.87 -7.79 -4.41
N PHE A 21 20.47 -7.50 -3.18
CA PHE A 21 19.81 -6.24 -2.86
C PHE A 21 20.77 -5.06 -3.00
N SER A 22 20.42 -4.13 -3.88
CA SER A 22 21.00 -2.81 -3.95
C SER A 22 19.90 -1.76 -4.08
N ASP A 23 20.16 -0.55 -3.57
CA ASP A 23 19.25 0.59 -3.73
C ASP A 23 18.97 0.87 -5.22
N GLU A 24 19.99 0.74 -6.07
CA GLU A 24 19.85 0.92 -7.52
C GLU A 24 18.91 -0.11 -8.15
N HIS A 25 19.06 -1.39 -7.82
CA HIS A 25 18.16 -2.45 -8.28
C HIS A 25 16.73 -2.21 -7.80
N PHE A 26 16.57 -1.76 -6.55
CA PHE A 26 15.24 -1.50 -5.98
C PHE A 26 14.54 -0.36 -6.71
N LYS A 27 15.24 0.77 -6.87
CA LYS A 27 14.73 1.94 -7.61
C LYS A 27 14.42 1.61 -9.06
N PHE A 28 15.23 0.78 -9.70
CA PHE A 28 14.95 0.28 -11.04
C PHE A 28 13.65 -0.53 -11.08
N ALA A 29 13.46 -1.48 -10.17
CA ALA A 29 12.22 -2.27 -10.09
C ALA A 29 10.98 -1.38 -9.85
N ILE A 30 11.07 -0.43 -8.93
CA ILE A 30 10.00 0.54 -8.66
C ILE A 30 9.67 1.35 -9.93
N ALA A 31 10.67 1.88 -10.63
CA ALA A 31 10.45 2.64 -11.86
C ALA A 31 9.69 1.83 -12.93
N GLN A 32 9.96 0.52 -13.02
CA GLN A 32 9.29 -0.37 -13.97
C GLN A 32 7.82 -0.57 -13.62
N ILE A 33 7.52 -0.81 -12.34
CA ILE A 33 6.15 -0.95 -11.85
C ILE A 33 5.38 0.36 -12.14
N ARG A 34 5.98 1.52 -11.82
CA ARG A 34 5.36 2.83 -12.06
C ARG A 34 5.09 3.11 -13.53
N ARG A 35 5.97 2.69 -14.46
CA ARG A 35 5.71 2.78 -15.91
C ARG A 35 4.48 1.97 -16.32
N ASN A 36 4.30 0.78 -15.78
CA ASN A 36 3.12 -0.03 -16.03
C ASN A 36 1.84 0.61 -15.48
N VAL A 37 1.90 1.18 -14.28
CA VAL A 37 0.79 1.92 -13.67
C VAL A 37 0.40 3.13 -14.52
N ALA A 38 1.38 3.93 -14.96
CA ALA A 38 1.15 5.10 -15.81
C ALA A 38 0.45 4.75 -17.13
N ARG A 39 0.84 3.64 -17.77
CA ARG A 39 0.19 3.15 -19.00
C ARG A 39 -1.30 2.85 -18.77
N VAL A 40 -1.62 2.16 -17.67
CA VAL A 40 -3.01 1.81 -17.34
C VAL A 40 -3.82 3.05 -16.97
N LEU A 41 -3.22 4.02 -16.29
CA LEU A 41 -3.88 5.28 -15.94
C LEU A 41 -4.23 6.17 -17.15
N ALA A 42 -3.59 5.93 -18.30
CA ALA A 42 -3.86 6.65 -19.54
C ALA A 42 -5.06 6.11 -20.34
N GLU A 43 -5.63 4.97 -19.93
CA GLU A 43 -6.81 4.37 -20.57
C GLU A 43 -8.12 5.08 -20.12
N ASP A 44 -9.13 5.15 -21.01
CA ASP A 44 -10.36 5.96 -20.88
C ASP A 44 -11.32 5.49 -19.75
N ASN A 45 -12.15 6.41 -19.24
CA ASN A 45 -12.84 6.33 -17.95
C ASN A 45 -14.36 6.47 -18.07
N SER A 46 -15.14 5.40 -17.82
CA SER A 46 -16.62 5.49 -17.89
C SER A 46 -17.43 4.66 -16.89
N SER A 47 -16.81 3.77 -16.07
CA SER A 47 -17.53 2.96 -15.06
C SER A 47 -16.97 3.15 -13.64
N ASP A 48 -17.79 2.97 -12.60
CA ASP A 48 -17.30 3.00 -11.20
C ASP A 48 -16.14 2.04 -10.95
N GLN A 49 -16.11 0.86 -11.57
CA GLN A 49 -14.96 -0.05 -11.50
C GLN A 49 -13.68 0.62 -12.02
N GLN A 50 -13.76 1.31 -13.16
CA GLN A 50 -12.61 2.01 -13.71
C GLN A 50 -12.23 3.24 -12.86
N ILE A 51 -13.21 3.99 -12.34
CA ILE A 51 -12.96 5.10 -11.41
C ILE A 51 -12.26 4.61 -10.14
N ALA A 52 -12.74 3.53 -9.54
CA ALA A 52 -12.14 2.90 -8.36
C ALA A 52 -10.72 2.40 -8.66
N ARG A 53 -10.54 1.71 -9.80
CA ARG A 53 -9.22 1.25 -10.27
C ARG A 53 -8.24 2.41 -10.42
N VAL A 54 -8.64 3.52 -11.05
CA VAL A 54 -7.81 4.72 -11.22
C VAL A 54 -7.41 5.31 -9.86
N LYS A 55 -8.35 5.42 -8.91
CA LYS A 55 -8.05 5.91 -7.56
C LYS A 55 -7.04 5.01 -6.84
N ILE A 56 -7.23 3.70 -6.90
CA ILE A 56 -6.32 2.70 -6.33
C ILE A 56 -4.93 2.80 -6.96
N LEU A 57 -4.85 2.87 -8.29
CA LEU A 57 -3.59 2.96 -9.03
C LEU A 57 -2.85 4.28 -8.78
N ARG A 58 -3.55 5.40 -8.61
CA ARG A 58 -2.94 6.67 -8.18
C ARG A 58 -2.34 6.58 -6.78
N TYR A 59 -3.04 5.92 -5.86
CA TYR A 59 -2.51 5.70 -4.51
C TYR A 59 -1.32 4.72 -4.53
N LEU A 60 -1.34 3.70 -5.39
CA LEU A 60 -0.21 2.81 -5.63
C LEU A 60 1.01 3.61 -6.12
N ASP A 61 0.86 4.45 -7.16
CA ASP A 61 1.96 5.26 -7.67
C ASP A 61 2.54 6.20 -6.60
N PHE A 62 1.69 6.76 -5.74
CA PHE A 62 2.12 7.54 -4.59
C PHE A 62 2.94 6.69 -3.60
N GLN A 63 2.48 5.51 -3.20
CA GLN A 63 3.23 4.63 -2.30
C GLN A 63 4.56 4.17 -2.92
N LEU A 64 4.58 3.87 -4.22
CA LEU A 64 5.81 3.52 -4.95
C LEU A 64 6.80 4.69 -5.00
N THR A 65 6.30 5.93 -5.14
CA THR A 65 7.13 7.13 -5.04
C THR A 65 7.72 7.30 -3.64
N CYS A 66 6.95 7.02 -2.59
CA CYS A 66 7.46 7.02 -1.22
C CYS A 66 8.53 5.92 -1.03
N ALA A 67 8.31 4.73 -1.59
CA ALA A 67 9.27 3.63 -1.51
C ALA A 67 10.62 3.98 -2.14
N ASP A 68 10.60 4.58 -3.34
CA ASP A 68 11.80 5.08 -4.02
C ASP A 68 12.55 6.12 -3.18
N ARG A 69 11.83 7.02 -2.49
CA ARG A 69 12.42 8.07 -1.65
C ARG A 69 12.97 7.56 -0.33
N TRP A 70 12.37 6.53 0.24
CA TRP A 70 12.66 6.04 1.59
C TRP A 70 13.44 4.72 1.59
N SER A 71 13.92 4.27 0.44
CA SER A 71 14.61 2.99 0.28
C SER A 71 15.86 2.83 1.15
N THR A 72 16.50 3.95 1.51
CA THR A 72 17.70 3.99 2.35
C THR A 72 17.41 4.44 3.79
N GLU A 73 16.15 4.65 4.13
CA GLU A 73 15.73 5.14 5.44
C GLU A 73 15.43 4.00 6.43
N SER A 74 14.92 4.35 7.61
CA SER A 74 14.54 3.39 8.65
C SER A 74 13.43 2.44 8.17
N ALA A 75 13.49 1.20 8.66
CA ALA A 75 12.63 0.10 8.21
C ALA A 75 11.13 0.34 8.50
N ASP A 76 10.79 1.22 9.43
CA ASP A 76 9.41 1.61 9.73
C ASP A 76 8.74 2.34 8.55
N LEU A 77 9.48 3.14 7.78
CA LEU A 77 8.96 3.79 6.57
C LEU A 77 8.62 2.77 5.48
N MET A 78 9.48 1.77 5.30
CA MET A 78 9.22 0.66 4.36
C MET A 78 8.09 -0.24 4.87
N ALA A 79 8.02 -0.50 6.18
CA ALA A 79 6.89 -1.18 6.80
C ALA A 79 5.57 -0.42 6.60
N LEU A 80 5.59 0.91 6.64
CA LEU A 80 4.41 1.76 6.40
C LEU A 80 3.88 1.56 5.00
N ILE A 81 4.79 1.61 4.03
CA ILE A 81 4.46 1.39 2.62
C ILE A 81 3.90 -0.02 2.44
N LEU A 82 4.61 -1.06 2.87
CA LEU A 82 4.18 -2.44 2.70
C LEU A 82 2.82 -2.70 3.34
N ARG A 83 2.60 -2.18 4.55
CA ARG A 83 1.33 -2.30 5.28
C ARG A 83 0.18 -1.69 4.49
N ARG A 84 0.38 -0.52 3.87
CA ARG A 84 -0.61 0.14 3.00
C ARG A 84 -0.81 -0.62 1.69
N LEU A 85 0.24 -1.21 1.12
CA LEU A 85 0.13 -2.02 -0.11
C LEU A 85 -0.67 -3.30 0.11
N ILE A 86 -0.58 -3.94 1.29
CA ILE A 86 -1.41 -5.09 1.65
C ILE A 86 -2.90 -4.71 1.65
N GLU A 87 -3.26 -3.59 2.28
CA GLU A 87 -4.64 -3.07 2.23
C GLU A 87 -5.07 -2.67 0.81
N LEU A 88 -4.17 -2.05 0.06
CA LEU A 88 -4.46 -1.66 -1.31
C LEU A 88 -4.71 -2.87 -2.21
N ARG A 89 -4.01 -3.99 -1.97
CA ARG A 89 -4.23 -5.27 -2.65
C ARG A 89 -5.63 -5.82 -2.33
N PHE A 90 -6.06 -5.75 -1.06
CA PHE A 90 -7.43 -6.09 -0.69
C PHE A 90 -8.44 -5.26 -1.50
N TYR A 91 -8.29 -3.93 -1.53
CA TYR A 91 -9.21 -3.07 -2.29
C TYR A 91 -9.16 -3.35 -3.78
N GLY A 92 -7.97 -3.55 -4.35
CA GLY A 92 -7.80 -3.89 -5.76
C GLY A 92 -8.56 -5.16 -6.14
N LYS A 93 -8.48 -6.20 -5.29
CA LYS A 93 -9.28 -7.43 -5.46
C LYS A 93 -10.77 -7.13 -5.31
N TYR A 94 -11.18 -6.49 -4.22
CA TYR A 94 -12.58 -6.21 -3.91
C TYR A 94 -13.30 -5.43 -5.02
N VAL A 95 -12.72 -4.33 -5.51
CA VAL A 95 -13.38 -3.53 -6.56
C VAL A 95 -13.44 -4.25 -7.91
N SER A 96 -12.53 -5.20 -8.13
CA SER A 96 -12.51 -6.02 -9.35
C SER A 96 -13.60 -7.10 -9.34
N GLU A 97 -14.18 -7.45 -8.19
CA GLU A 97 -15.21 -8.49 -8.08
C GLU A 97 -16.54 -8.09 -8.74
N SER A 98 -16.95 -6.82 -8.64
CA SER A 98 -18.19 -6.34 -9.27
C SER A 98 -18.34 -4.81 -9.27
N GLN A 99 -19.23 -4.30 -10.13
CA GLN A 99 -19.66 -2.88 -10.13
C GLN A 99 -20.22 -2.46 -8.78
N THR A 100 -20.99 -3.33 -8.12
CA THR A 100 -21.52 -3.09 -6.78
C THR A 100 -20.42 -2.93 -5.73
N ALA A 101 -19.37 -3.75 -5.79
CA ALA A 101 -18.23 -3.64 -4.87
C ALA A 101 -17.44 -2.34 -5.12
N ALA A 102 -17.23 -1.97 -6.38
CA ALA A 102 -16.61 -0.69 -6.73
C ALA A 102 -17.43 0.51 -6.24
N GLY A 103 -18.76 0.51 -6.43
CA GLY A 103 -19.63 1.55 -5.91
C GLY A 103 -19.57 1.67 -4.38
N ARG A 104 -19.53 0.54 -3.65
CA ARG A 104 -19.36 0.54 -2.20
C ARG A 104 -18.01 1.11 -1.76
N PHE A 105 -16.93 0.77 -2.46
CA PHE A 105 -15.61 1.37 -2.20
C PHE A 105 -15.64 2.90 -2.37
N LEU A 106 -16.29 3.40 -3.42
CA LEU A 106 -16.41 4.85 -3.63
C LEU A 106 -17.21 5.52 -2.52
N ALA A 107 -18.26 4.88 -2.01
CA ALA A 107 -19.06 5.38 -0.88
C ALA A 107 -18.38 5.23 0.50
N GLU A 108 -17.36 4.37 0.62
CA GLU A 108 -16.58 4.23 1.86
C GLU A 108 -15.84 5.53 2.20
N ALA A 109 -15.33 6.25 1.19
CA ALA A 109 -14.66 7.53 1.37
C ALA A 109 -15.60 8.62 1.93
N ASP A 110 -16.86 8.61 1.51
CA ASP A 110 -17.90 9.49 2.03
C ASP A 110 -18.18 9.19 3.51
N THR A 111 -18.25 7.90 3.84
CA THR A 111 -18.44 7.44 5.22
C THR A 111 -17.27 7.83 6.12
N ASP A 112 -16.03 7.61 5.67
CA ASP A 112 -14.82 8.03 6.40
C ASP A 112 -14.80 9.54 6.64
N SER A 113 -15.17 10.33 5.62
CA SER A 113 -15.21 11.79 5.71
C SER A 113 -16.25 12.26 6.73
N ALA A 114 -17.44 11.65 6.73
CA ALA A 114 -18.50 11.96 7.67
C ALA A 114 -18.13 11.62 9.12
N GLU A 115 -17.54 10.45 9.35
CA GLU A 115 -17.08 10.02 10.67
C GLU A 115 -15.94 10.92 11.20
N MET A 116 -14.94 11.20 10.36
CA MET A 116 -13.82 12.08 10.74
C MET A 116 -14.28 13.50 11.06
N TYR A 117 -15.18 14.07 10.26
CA TYR A 117 -15.73 15.39 10.56
C TYR A 117 -16.46 15.39 11.90
N LYS A 118 -17.25 14.36 12.20
CA LYS A 118 -17.96 14.26 13.49
C LYS A 118 -16.98 14.23 14.67
N LEU A 119 -15.92 13.41 14.57
CA LEU A 119 -14.87 13.33 15.60
C LEU A 119 -14.13 14.67 15.76
N MET A 120 -13.74 15.29 14.65
CA MET A 120 -13.04 16.58 14.66
C MET A 120 -13.92 17.69 15.22
N LYS A 121 -15.22 17.74 14.88
CA LYS A 121 -16.15 18.74 15.43
C LYS A 121 -16.34 18.56 16.93
N GLN A 122 -16.34 17.31 17.40
CA GLN A 122 -16.41 17.02 18.84
C GLN A 122 -15.13 17.45 19.57
N ALA A 123 -13.96 17.17 19.01
CA ALA A 123 -12.68 17.51 19.62
C ALA A 123 -12.31 19.00 19.51
N PHE A 124 -12.68 19.63 18.39
CA PHE A 124 -12.29 20.99 18.01
C PHE A 124 -13.50 21.80 17.51
N PRO A 125 -14.49 22.08 18.38
CA PRO A 125 -15.80 22.60 17.98
C PRO A 125 -15.75 23.96 17.28
N ASN A 126 -14.75 24.80 17.58
CA ASN A 126 -14.64 26.16 17.05
C ASN A 126 -13.69 26.26 15.84
N GLU A 127 -12.97 25.19 15.51
CA GLU A 127 -11.98 25.18 14.43
C GLU A 127 -12.56 24.57 13.14
N MET A 128 -13.65 23.83 13.25
CA MET A 128 -14.25 23.12 12.13
C MET A 128 -15.29 23.99 11.40
N PRO A 129 -15.07 24.33 10.11
CA PRO A 129 -16.08 24.97 9.28
C PRO A 129 -17.28 24.03 9.10
N HIS A 130 -18.45 24.60 8.81
CA HIS A 130 -19.61 23.77 8.50
C HIS A 130 -19.34 22.93 7.25
N HIS A 131 -19.66 21.64 7.32
CA HIS A 131 -19.52 20.72 6.21
C HIS A 131 -20.82 19.92 6.05
N ASP A 132 -21.32 19.85 4.82
CA ASP A 132 -22.45 18.98 4.49
C ASP A 132 -21.94 17.55 4.41
N LEU A 133 -22.43 16.69 5.30
CA LEU A 133 -21.96 15.31 5.38
C LEU A 133 -22.73 14.42 4.39
N PRO A 134 -22.03 13.60 3.62
CA PRO A 134 -22.68 12.58 2.81
C PRO A 134 -23.30 11.48 3.70
N GLU A 135 -24.18 10.67 3.11
CA GLU A 135 -24.84 9.57 3.82
C GLU A 135 -23.84 8.44 4.17
N VAL A 136 -23.82 8.04 5.44
CA VAL A 136 -22.98 6.94 5.92
C VAL A 136 -23.52 5.61 5.45
N GLN A 137 -22.68 4.82 4.80
CA GLN A 137 -22.99 3.45 4.39
C GLN A 137 -22.38 2.41 5.33
N LYS A 138 -22.79 1.15 5.18
CA LYS A 138 -22.25 0.03 5.97
C LYS A 138 -20.77 -0.19 5.61
N ARG A 139 -19.91 -0.09 6.62
CA ARG A 139 -18.45 -0.29 6.50
C ARG A 139 -18.07 -1.61 5.82
N ILE A 140 -17.09 -1.53 4.93
CA ILE A 140 -16.41 -2.70 4.35
C ILE A 140 -15.40 -3.24 5.38
N LYS A 141 -15.49 -4.53 5.72
CA LYS A 141 -14.46 -5.16 6.57
C LYS A 141 -13.26 -5.55 5.71
N THR A 142 -12.14 -4.86 5.91
CA THR A 142 -10.85 -5.21 5.31
C THR A 142 -10.14 -6.24 6.19
N ALA A 143 -9.64 -7.32 5.59
CA ALA A 143 -8.75 -8.26 6.26
C ALA A 143 -7.61 -8.64 5.31
N PRO A 144 -6.37 -8.79 5.81
CA PRO A 144 -5.30 -9.38 5.01
C PRO A 144 -5.68 -10.81 4.61
N SER A 145 -5.07 -11.29 3.52
CA SER A 145 -5.16 -12.70 3.15
C SER A 145 -4.46 -13.58 4.21
N GLU A 146 -4.94 -14.82 4.36
CA GLU A 146 -4.38 -15.78 5.31
C GLU A 146 -2.88 -16.08 5.05
N GLY A 147 -2.17 -16.56 6.06
CA GLY A 147 -0.80 -17.05 5.93
C GLY A 147 0.26 -15.95 5.97
N GLU A 148 1.10 -15.87 4.93
CA GLU A 148 2.24 -14.94 4.91
C GLU A 148 1.80 -13.47 4.95
N GLU A 149 0.73 -13.11 4.26
CA GLU A 149 0.25 -11.73 4.19
C GLU A 149 -0.26 -11.22 5.56
N GLU A 150 -0.99 -12.06 6.31
CA GLU A 150 -1.39 -11.76 7.69
C GLU A 150 -0.17 -11.57 8.60
N CYS A 151 0.85 -12.42 8.45
CA CYS A 151 2.10 -12.29 9.21
C CYS A 151 2.80 -10.96 8.90
N LEU A 152 2.94 -10.62 7.61
CA LEU A 152 3.55 -9.36 7.17
C LEU A 152 2.77 -8.14 7.65
N PHE A 153 1.43 -8.17 7.57
CA PHE A 153 0.56 -7.12 8.08
C PHE A 153 0.80 -6.87 9.57
N LYS A 154 0.85 -7.95 10.37
CA LYS A 154 1.09 -7.86 11.81
C LYS A 154 2.50 -7.37 12.12
N LEU A 155 3.50 -7.87 11.40
CA LEU A 155 4.89 -7.46 11.55
C LEU A 155 5.07 -5.97 11.25
N CYS A 156 4.54 -5.49 10.12
CA CYS A 156 4.59 -4.07 9.80
C CYS A 156 3.91 -3.23 10.90
N SER A 157 2.76 -3.68 11.40
CA SER A 157 2.07 -2.99 12.49
C SER A 157 2.93 -2.88 13.76
N LYS A 158 3.83 -3.84 14.04
CA LYS A 158 4.77 -3.75 15.16
C LYS A 158 5.88 -2.71 14.94
N PHE A 159 6.25 -2.44 13.70
CA PHE A 159 7.25 -1.44 13.34
C PHE A 159 6.68 -0.02 13.32
N LEU A 160 5.39 0.13 13.00
CA LEU A 160 4.71 1.43 12.94
C LEU A 160 4.27 1.99 14.29
N HIS A 161 4.04 1.10 15.25
CA HIS A 161 3.70 1.50 16.60
C HIS A 161 4.96 1.46 17.48
N PRO A 162 5.05 2.28 18.54
CA PRO A 162 6.08 2.16 19.57
C PRO A 162 5.82 0.88 20.38
N SER A 163 6.03 -0.27 19.73
CA SER A 163 5.82 -1.58 20.31
C SER A 163 7.00 -1.91 21.21
N ALA A 164 6.77 -2.77 22.21
CA ALA A 164 7.85 -3.23 23.09
C ALA A 164 9.03 -3.82 22.29
N LEU A 165 8.77 -4.46 21.14
CA LEU A 165 9.80 -4.97 20.23
C LEU A 165 10.73 -3.86 19.74
N VAL A 166 10.17 -2.78 19.19
CA VAL A 166 10.95 -1.66 18.64
C VAL A 166 11.66 -0.88 19.75
N MET A 167 10.97 -0.62 20.86
CA MET A 167 11.54 0.14 21.98
C MET A 167 12.65 -0.62 22.72
N TYR A 168 12.61 -1.96 22.71
CA TYR A 168 13.62 -2.78 23.39
C TYR A 168 14.97 -2.74 22.67
N ASP A 169 14.97 -2.77 21.33
CA ASP A 169 16.19 -2.71 20.53
C ASP A 169 15.94 -2.09 19.15
N MET A 170 16.12 -0.77 19.05
CA MET A 170 15.95 -0.05 17.79
C MET A 170 16.99 -0.45 16.72
N ASN A 171 18.21 -0.79 17.14
CA ASN A 171 19.30 -1.20 16.25
C ASN A 171 18.97 -2.53 15.57
N ALA A 172 18.43 -3.48 16.32
CA ALA A 172 18.01 -4.78 15.79
C ALA A 172 16.67 -4.74 15.04
N THR A 173 15.92 -3.63 15.10
CA THR A 173 14.58 -3.49 14.49
C THR A 173 14.54 -2.41 13.41
N ILE A 174 14.12 -1.19 13.75
CA ILE A 174 13.87 -0.11 12.77
C ILE A 174 15.14 0.40 12.09
N GLN A 175 16.31 0.25 12.71
CA GLN A 175 17.61 0.60 12.11
C GLN A 175 18.32 -0.61 11.49
N SER A 176 17.70 -1.79 11.52
CA SER A 176 18.29 -3.01 10.96
C SER A 176 18.18 -3.02 9.44
N PRO A 177 19.32 -3.09 8.71
CA PRO A 177 19.30 -3.18 7.25
C PRO A 177 18.55 -4.42 6.75
N ALA A 178 18.56 -5.52 7.52
CA ALA A 178 17.87 -6.75 7.16
C ALA A 178 16.35 -6.56 7.07
N TYR A 179 15.75 -5.77 7.98
CA TYR A 179 14.33 -5.47 7.92
C TYR A 179 14.01 -4.50 6.78
N SER A 180 14.84 -3.48 6.55
CA SER A 180 14.67 -2.58 5.40
C SER A 180 14.71 -3.35 4.07
N GLN A 181 15.70 -4.23 3.89
CA GLN A 181 15.81 -5.09 2.71
C GLN A 181 14.60 -6.02 2.57
N MET A 182 14.21 -6.72 3.64
CA MET A 182 13.07 -7.62 3.61
C MET A 182 11.78 -6.90 3.18
N PHE A 183 11.50 -5.72 3.75
CA PHE A 183 10.33 -4.93 3.37
C PHE A 183 10.43 -4.41 1.94
N ALA A 184 11.59 -3.95 1.49
CA ALA A 184 11.82 -3.51 0.12
C ALA A 184 11.54 -4.64 -0.89
N THR A 185 12.08 -5.83 -0.65
CA THR A 185 11.80 -7.01 -1.49
C THR A 185 10.31 -7.37 -1.52
N ARG A 186 9.59 -7.20 -0.41
CA ARG A 186 8.14 -7.47 -0.35
C ARG A 186 7.28 -6.38 -0.97
N ILE A 187 7.78 -5.16 -1.12
CA ILE A 187 7.08 -4.06 -1.81
C ILE A 187 7.03 -4.30 -3.33
N VAL A 188 8.06 -4.93 -3.90
CA VAL A 188 8.13 -5.23 -5.34
C VAL A 188 7.46 -6.54 -5.73
N TYR A 189 6.92 -7.29 -4.77
CA TYR A 189 6.24 -8.58 -4.95
C TYR A 189 4.74 -8.43 -5.26
#